data_AF-I4ELK3-F1
#
_entry.id   AF-I4ELK3-F1
#
_cell.length_a   1.000
_cell.length_b   1.000
_cell.length_c   1.000
_cell.angle_alpha   90.00
_cell.angle_beta   90.00
_cell.angle_gamma   90.00
#
_symmetry.space_group_name_H-M   'P 1'
#
loop_
_entity.id
_entity.type
_entity.pdbx_description
1 polymer ?
#
loop_
_entity_poly.entity_id
_entity_poly.type
_entity_poly.pdbx_seq_one_letter_code
_entity_poly.pdbx_strand_id
1 'polypeptide(L)'
;MVRVSRWLLAVFLLVGSFAVIAPASAAPFATSEFQTVWEQTDKPVRDFGVSRTWMWGPEANTGAVSEPFEYDLAASGNRTVQYFDKSRMELGVPKGSDFWLVTNGLLAEELITGNLQLGIAKFEQHTPAEIGVTGDPGDPTVPTYATFKPLQAAAPDWIGYHPDARSRWTHWVRCRARWL
;
A
#
# COMPACT_ATOMS: atom_id res chain seq x y z
N MET A 1 40.57 -44.49 26.22
CA MET A 1 40.36 -43.64 25.02
C MET A 1 39.04 -44.05 24.37
N VAL A 2 37.97 -43.30 24.61
CA VAL A 2 36.63 -43.61 24.05
C VAL A 2 36.53 -43.01 22.65
N ARG A 3 36.42 -43.88 21.64
CA ARG A 3 36.31 -43.49 20.23
C ARG A 3 34.84 -43.15 19.94
N VAL A 4 34.46 -41.90 20.22
CA VAL A 4 33.10 -41.40 19.96
C VAL A 4 32.82 -41.51 18.45
N SER A 5 31.78 -42.26 18.08
CA SER A 5 31.41 -42.52 16.69
C SER A 5 31.00 -41.20 16.02
N ARG A 6 31.70 -40.81 14.95
CA ARG A 6 31.43 -39.60 14.15
C ARG A 6 29.99 -39.56 13.58
N TRP A 7 29.33 -40.73 13.52
CA TRP A 7 27.94 -40.87 13.11
C TRP A 7 26.93 -40.37 14.14
N LEU A 8 27.25 -40.43 15.44
CA LEU A 8 26.37 -39.92 16.51
C LEU A 8 26.37 -38.39 16.56
N LEU A 9 27.47 -37.74 16.17
CA LEU A 9 27.55 -36.27 16.01
C LEU A 9 26.78 -35.77 14.78
N ALA A 10 26.75 -36.54 13.69
CA ALA A 10 26.05 -36.16 12.46
C ALA A 10 24.52 -36.20 12.63
N VAL A 11 23.98 -37.17 13.37
CA VAL A 11 22.54 -37.27 13.65
C VAL A 11 22.08 -36.17 14.62
N PHE A 12 22.91 -35.79 15.60
CA PHE A 12 22.58 -34.71 16.53
C PHE A 12 22.56 -33.32 15.86
N LEU A 13 23.37 -33.12 14.81
CA LEU A 13 23.38 -31.89 14.00
C LEU A 13 22.20 -31.80 13.02
N LEU A 14 21.60 -32.93 12.62
CA LEU A 14 20.53 -32.97 11.62
C LEU A 14 19.12 -32.76 12.22
N VAL A 15 18.96 -32.90 13.54
CA VAL A 15 17.67 -32.70 14.24
C VAL A 15 17.46 -31.24 14.69
N GLY A 16 18.50 -30.39 14.65
CA GLY A 16 18.46 -29.03 15.19
C GLY A 16 17.98 -27.92 14.24
N SER A 17 17.62 -28.22 12.99
CA SER A 17 17.37 -27.20 11.95
C SER A 17 15.91 -27.09 11.49
N PHE A 18 14.95 -27.42 12.35
CA PHE A 18 13.58 -26.93 12.16
C PHE A 18 13.54 -25.45 12.57
N ALA A 19 13.76 -24.56 11.60
CA ALA A 19 13.43 -23.16 11.76
C ALA A 19 11.92 -23.06 12.02
N VAL A 20 11.55 -22.64 13.23
CA VAL A 20 10.17 -22.31 13.56
C VAL A 20 9.79 -21.08 12.75
N ILE A 21 9.09 -21.27 11.64
CA ILE A 21 8.45 -20.18 10.90
C ILE A 21 7.27 -19.74 11.77
N ALA A 22 7.48 -18.71 12.59
CA ALA A 22 6.39 -18.09 13.32
C ALA A 22 5.44 -17.44 12.31
N PRO A 23 4.11 -17.59 12.47
CA PRO A 23 3.17 -16.85 11.63
C PRO A 23 3.39 -15.35 11.82
N ALA A 24 3.46 -14.60 10.71
CA ALA A 24 3.42 -13.14 10.78
C ALA A 24 2.07 -12.75 11.40
N SER A 25 2.12 -12.14 12.59
CA SER A 25 0.93 -11.55 13.20
C SER A 25 0.73 -10.16 12.65
N ALA A 26 -0.53 -9.75 12.45
CA ALA A 26 -0.91 -8.36 12.24
C ALA A 26 -0.10 -7.43 13.16
N ALA A 27 0.51 -6.39 12.59
CA ALA A 27 1.05 -5.32 13.40
C ALA A 27 -0.10 -4.55 14.07
N PRO A 28 0.09 -4.06 15.32
CA PRO A 28 -0.91 -3.21 15.96
C PRO A 28 -1.06 -1.89 15.19
N PHE A 29 -2.27 -1.30 15.22
CA PHE A 29 -2.48 0.03 14.66
C PHE A 29 -1.56 1.05 15.36
N ALA A 30 -0.89 1.88 14.57
CA ALA A 30 0.08 2.85 15.06
C ALA A 30 -0.59 3.95 15.90
N THR A 31 -1.82 4.32 15.56
CA THR A 31 -2.62 5.32 16.26
C THR A 31 -4.10 4.91 16.32
N SER A 32 -4.86 5.52 17.24
CA SER A 32 -6.30 5.31 17.34
C SER A 32 -7.08 5.77 16.11
N GLU A 33 -6.57 6.77 15.40
CA GLU A 33 -7.18 7.31 14.18
C GLU A 33 -7.06 6.32 13.02
N PHE A 34 -5.90 5.68 12.85
CA PHE A 34 -5.73 4.60 11.87
C PHE A 34 -6.66 3.43 12.15
N GLN A 35 -6.74 3.01 13.42
CA GLN A 35 -7.69 1.97 13.83
C GLN A 35 -9.13 2.38 13.50
N THR A 36 -9.54 3.60 13.86
CA THR A 36 -10.90 4.09 13.62
C THR A 36 -11.26 4.07 12.14
N VAL A 37 -10.36 4.55 11.28
CA VAL A 37 -10.58 4.54 9.82
C VAL A 37 -10.67 3.11 9.29
N TRP A 38 -9.78 2.21 9.73
CA TRP A 38 -9.81 0.81 9.32
C TRP A 38 -11.09 0.11 9.80
N GLU A 39 -11.55 0.38 11.02
CA GLU A 39 -12.79 -0.17 11.58
C GLU A 39 -14.03 0.33 10.84
N GLN A 40 -14.02 1.56 10.35
CA GLN A 40 -15.13 2.10 9.55
C GLN A 40 -15.12 1.57 8.12
N THR A 41 -13.94 1.29 7.57
CA THR A 41 -13.78 0.91 6.17
C THR A 41 -13.68 -0.59 5.97
N ASP A 42 -12.72 -1.29 6.57
CA ASP A 42 -12.38 -2.66 6.21
C ASP A 42 -12.88 -3.71 7.21
N LYS A 43 -13.18 -3.34 8.46
CA LYS A 43 -13.83 -4.26 9.41
C LYS A 43 -15.16 -4.82 8.90
N PRO A 44 -16.07 -4.07 8.23
CA PRO A 44 -17.29 -4.65 7.68
C PRO A 44 -17.02 -5.69 6.58
N VAL A 45 -15.91 -5.55 5.83
CA VAL A 45 -15.48 -6.57 4.85
C VAL A 45 -14.97 -7.81 5.58
N ARG A 46 -14.10 -7.62 6.59
CA ARG A 46 -13.57 -8.70 7.42
C ARG A 46 -14.65 -9.51 8.12
N ASP A 47 -15.63 -8.81 8.68
CA ASP A 47 -16.71 -9.39 9.47
C ASP A 47 -17.86 -9.91 8.58
N PHE A 48 -17.66 -9.95 7.26
CA PHE A 48 -18.63 -10.41 6.25
C PHE A 48 -19.96 -9.64 6.25
N GLY A 49 -19.97 -8.42 6.80
CA GLY A 49 -21.15 -7.54 6.81
C GLY A 49 -21.42 -6.87 5.45
N VAL A 50 -20.41 -6.78 4.58
CA VAL A 50 -20.54 -6.28 3.20
C VAL A 50 -19.73 -7.14 2.23
N SER A 51 -20.15 -7.21 0.96
CA SER A 51 -19.44 -7.92 -0.10
C SER A 51 -18.81 -6.91 -1.07
N ARG A 52 -17.58 -6.49 -0.77
CA ARG A 52 -16.72 -5.66 -1.63
C ARG A 52 -15.25 -5.95 -1.34
N THR A 53 -14.36 -5.43 -2.18
CA THR A 53 -12.92 -5.50 -1.93
C THR A 53 -12.49 -4.65 -0.72
N TRP A 54 -11.29 -4.96 -0.22
CA TRP A 54 -10.56 -4.18 0.79
C TRP A 54 -10.15 -2.81 0.26
N MET A 55 -10.21 -1.80 1.12
CA MET A 55 -9.67 -0.46 0.86
C MET A 55 -8.18 -0.38 1.21
N TRP A 56 -7.80 -0.98 2.34
CA TRP A 56 -6.44 -1.00 2.88
C TRP A 56 -5.88 -2.41 2.89
N GLY A 57 -6.67 -3.38 3.36
CA GLY A 57 -6.26 -4.78 3.53
C GLY A 57 -6.81 -5.39 4.83
N PRO A 58 -6.66 -6.71 5.00
CA PRO A 58 -7.19 -7.42 6.16
C PRO A 58 -6.51 -7.03 7.49
N GLU A 59 -5.26 -6.57 7.43
CA GLU A 59 -4.45 -6.18 8.57
C GLU A 59 -3.33 -5.20 8.17
N ALA A 60 -2.69 -4.58 9.16
CA ALA A 60 -1.51 -3.74 8.94
C ALA A 60 -0.25 -4.58 8.79
N ASN A 61 0.59 -4.23 7.80
CA ASN A 61 1.85 -4.92 7.51
C ASN A 61 2.99 -4.44 8.42
N THR A 62 2.93 -3.20 8.89
CA THR A 62 3.94 -2.58 9.75
C THR A 62 3.33 -2.01 11.01
N GLY A 63 4.13 -1.79 12.05
CA GLY A 63 3.75 -0.87 13.13
C GLY A 63 3.83 0.60 12.68
N ALA A 64 3.93 1.51 13.64
CA ALA A 64 4.20 2.92 13.38
C ALA A 64 5.55 3.10 12.67
N VAL A 65 5.55 3.74 11.50
CA VAL A 65 6.75 4.14 10.78
C VAL A 65 6.84 5.67 10.82
N SER A 66 8.02 6.18 11.14
CA SER A 66 8.30 7.62 11.14
C SER A 66 9.05 7.97 9.86
N GLU A 67 8.42 8.74 8.99
CA GLU A 67 9.02 9.18 7.72
C GLU A 67 9.33 10.67 7.76
N PRO A 68 10.46 11.12 7.20
CA PRO A 68 10.73 12.54 7.02
C PRO A 68 9.62 13.21 6.21
N PHE A 69 9.04 14.28 6.75
CA PHE A 69 8.01 15.06 6.07
C PHE A 69 8.01 16.52 6.53
N GLU A 70 8.16 17.41 5.56
CA GLU A 70 8.15 18.85 5.73
C GLU A 70 6.71 19.38 5.62
N TYR A 71 6.16 19.81 6.76
CA TYR A 71 4.78 20.30 6.86
C TYR A 71 4.64 21.76 6.44
N ASP A 72 5.71 22.55 6.52
CA ASP A 72 5.79 23.90 5.99
C ASP A 72 7.23 24.19 5.54
N LEU A 73 7.41 25.22 4.70
CA LEU A 73 8.72 25.57 4.10
C LEU A 73 9.81 25.97 5.12
N ALA A 74 9.49 26.09 6.41
CA ALA A 74 10.39 26.51 7.48
C ALA A 74 10.65 25.42 8.54
N ALA A 75 9.85 24.35 8.57
CA ALA A 75 9.91 23.29 9.57
C ALA A 75 9.93 21.89 8.93
N SER A 76 11.11 21.28 8.92
CA SER A 76 11.23 19.84 8.70
C SER A 76 10.67 19.08 9.91
N GLY A 77 9.87 18.05 9.66
CA GLY A 77 9.34 17.17 10.69
C GLY A 77 9.31 15.72 10.21
N ASN A 78 8.63 14.87 10.96
CA ASN A 78 8.30 13.52 10.52
C ASN A 78 6.77 13.35 10.51
N ARG A 79 6.28 12.52 9.59
CA ARG A 79 4.91 12.00 9.62
C ARG A 79 4.90 10.58 10.16
N THR A 80 3.85 10.26 10.91
CA THR A 80 3.55 8.89 11.29
C THR A 80 2.77 8.25 10.15
N VAL A 81 3.26 7.11 9.68
CA VAL A 81 2.60 6.32 8.65
C VAL A 81 2.47 4.88 9.07
N GLN A 82 1.56 4.16 8.43
CA GLN A 82 1.42 2.72 8.58
C GLN A 82 1.07 2.08 7.23
N TYR A 83 1.77 1.00 6.91
CA TYR A 83 1.65 0.32 5.63
C TYR A 83 0.66 -0.84 5.70
N PHE A 84 -0.17 -0.94 4.66
CA PHE A 84 -1.14 -2.01 4.44
C PHE A 84 -0.91 -2.62 3.05
N ASP A 85 -1.63 -3.70 2.76
CA ASP A 85 -1.52 -4.42 1.48
C ASP A 85 -1.84 -3.54 0.25
N LYS A 86 -2.84 -2.66 0.35
CA LYS A 86 -3.31 -1.85 -0.77
C LYS A 86 -2.76 -0.42 -0.79
N SER A 87 -2.29 0.09 0.35
CA SER A 87 -1.87 1.49 0.47
C SER A 87 -1.19 1.79 1.81
N ARG A 88 -0.88 3.07 2.04
CA ARG A 88 -0.32 3.62 3.28
C ARG A 88 -1.33 4.58 3.90
N MET A 89 -1.57 4.45 5.20
CA MET A 89 -2.22 5.50 5.99
C MET A 89 -1.17 6.48 6.47
N GLU A 90 -1.48 7.77 6.39
CA GLU A 90 -0.61 8.85 6.85
C GLU A 90 -1.38 9.75 7.81
N LEU A 91 -0.71 10.14 8.90
CA LEU A 91 -1.25 11.15 9.80
C LEU A 91 -0.92 12.53 9.24
N GLY A 92 -1.95 13.28 8.88
CA GLY A 92 -1.84 14.67 8.47
C GLY A 92 -1.56 15.61 9.65
N VAL A 93 -1.35 16.88 9.35
CA VAL A 93 -1.26 17.94 10.38
C VAL A 93 -2.65 18.19 10.93
N PRO A 94 -2.87 18.10 12.26
CA PRO A 94 -4.14 18.49 12.85
C PRO A 94 -4.42 19.96 12.56
N LYS A 95 -5.50 20.26 11.84
CA LYS A 95 -6.07 21.61 11.76
C LYS A 95 -7.30 21.63 12.66
N GLY A 96 -7.12 21.99 13.93
CA GLY A 96 -8.21 21.97 14.90
C GLY A 96 -8.66 20.54 15.25
N SER A 97 -9.97 20.33 15.39
CA SER A 97 -10.59 19.05 15.77
C SER A 97 -11.09 18.25 14.55
N ASP A 98 -10.37 18.29 13.43
CA ASP A 98 -10.86 17.77 12.16
C ASP A 98 -10.79 16.23 12.06
N PHE A 99 -11.89 15.64 11.62
CA PHE A 99 -12.09 14.19 11.41
C PHE A 99 -11.28 13.62 10.23
N TRP A 100 -10.70 14.48 9.38
CA TRP A 100 -9.92 14.09 8.19
C TRP A 100 -8.41 14.00 8.44
N LEU A 101 -8.01 13.58 9.64
CA LEU A 101 -6.60 13.51 10.03
C LEU A 101 -5.83 12.40 9.30
N VAL A 102 -6.51 11.34 8.84
CA VAL A 102 -5.88 10.21 8.16
C VAL A 102 -6.09 10.33 6.65
N THR A 103 -5.00 10.32 5.89
CA THR A 103 -5.04 10.34 4.43
C THR A 103 -4.54 9.02 3.84
N ASN A 104 -4.99 8.74 2.61
CA ASN A 104 -4.37 7.71 1.78
C ASN A 104 -3.13 8.32 1.14
N GLY A 105 -1.96 7.77 1.45
CA GLY A 105 -0.69 8.24 0.95
C GLY A 105 -0.51 8.08 -0.57
N LEU A 106 0.56 8.65 -1.09
CA LEU A 106 0.92 8.55 -2.52
C LEU A 106 1.72 7.28 -2.85
N LEU A 107 1.73 6.26 -1.98
CA LEU A 107 2.67 5.13 -2.08
C LEU A 107 2.75 4.49 -3.48
N ALA A 108 1.61 4.19 -4.11
CA ALA A 108 1.62 3.58 -5.45
C ALA A 108 2.26 4.52 -6.49
N GLU A 109 1.96 5.81 -6.43
CA GLU A 109 2.54 6.82 -7.32
C GLU A 109 4.04 7.01 -7.07
N GLU A 110 4.46 7.02 -5.80
CA GLU A 110 5.87 7.07 -5.37
C GLU A 110 6.64 5.87 -5.95
N LEU A 111 6.08 4.66 -5.86
CA LEU A 111 6.69 3.43 -6.38
C LEU A 111 6.75 3.40 -7.92
N ILE A 112 5.71 3.89 -8.61
CA ILE A 112 5.68 3.91 -10.08
C ILE A 112 6.66 4.96 -10.63
N THR A 113 6.64 6.17 -10.08
CA THR A 113 7.41 7.29 -10.64
C THR A 113 8.82 7.38 -10.09
N GLY A 114 9.05 6.84 -8.90
CA GLY A 114 10.23 7.07 -8.08
C GLY A 114 10.20 8.41 -7.32
N ASN A 115 9.12 9.19 -7.40
CA ASN A 115 9.05 10.50 -6.73
C ASN A 115 8.59 10.34 -5.28
N LEU A 116 9.52 10.16 -4.35
CA LEU A 116 9.23 10.04 -2.92
C LEU A 116 8.76 11.39 -2.37
N GLN A 117 7.60 11.42 -1.71
CA GLN A 117 7.11 12.63 -1.06
C GLN A 117 7.83 12.86 0.27
N LEU A 118 8.46 14.02 0.41
CA LEU A 118 9.15 14.47 1.63
C LEU A 118 8.52 15.73 2.24
N GLY A 119 7.38 16.18 1.72
CA GLY A 119 6.64 17.33 2.24
C GLY A 119 5.42 17.66 1.37
N ILE A 120 4.72 18.75 1.72
CA ILE A 120 3.48 19.15 1.00
C ILE A 120 3.71 19.35 -0.50
N ALA A 121 4.84 19.94 -0.87
CA ALA A 121 5.23 20.18 -2.27
C ALA A 121 6.69 19.80 -2.54
N LYS A 122 7.26 18.94 -1.70
CA LYS A 122 8.68 18.54 -1.75
C LYS A 122 8.78 17.07 -2.08
N PHE A 123 9.53 16.76 -3.14
CA PHE A 123 9.72 15.41 -3.64
C PHE A 123 11.20 15.14 -3.90
N GLU A 124 11.62 13.92 -3.64
CA GLU A 124 12.95 13.41 -3.98
C GLU A 124 12.83 12.33 -5.05
N GLN A 125 13.63 12.43 -6.10
CA GLN A 125 13.61 11.47 -7.21
C GLN A 125 14.51 10.27 -6.88
N HIS A 126 13.91 9.09 -6.86
CA HIS A 126 14.56 7.79 -6.81
C HIS A 126 14.33 7.03 -8.13
N THR A 127 14.96 5.85 -8.25
CA THR A 127 14.60 4.88 -9.28
C THR A 127 13.19 4.33 -9.00
N PRO A 128 12.32 4.20 -10.03
CA PRO A 128 11.06 3.46 -9.90
C PRO A 128 11.26 2.07 -9.28
N ALA A 129 10.26 1.58 -8.56
CA ALA A 129 10.39 0.35 -7.79
C ALA A 129 10.28 -0.89 -8.67
N GLU A 130 11.28 -1.77 -8.59
CA GLU A 130 11.33 -3.07 -9.27
C GLU A 130 10.63 -4.20 -8.47
N ILE A 131 9.75 -3.84 -7.55
CA ILE A 131 8.95 -4.79 -6.77
C ILE A 131 7.69 -5.11 -7.57
N GLY A 132 7.34 -6.40 -7.64
CA GLY A 132 6.10 -6.86 -8.26
C GLY A 132 4.87 -6.23 -7.62
N VAL A 133 3.90 -5.81 -8.43
CA VAL A 133 2.61 -5.26 -7.94
C VAL A 133 1.71 -6.37 -7.36
N THR A 134 1.97 -7.61 -7.74
CA THR A 134 1.24 -8.81 -7.33
C THR A 134 2.20 -9.99 -7.25
N GLY A 135 1.75 -11.09 -6.64
CA GLY A 135 2.49 -12.35 -6.61
C GLY A 135 3.58 -12.38 -5.55
N ASP A 136 4.41 -13.41 -5.62
CA ASP A 136 5.48 -13.62 -4.65
C ASP A 136 6.67 -12.67 -4.91
N PRO A 137 7.36 -12.19 -3.86
CA PRO A 137 8.53 -11.36 -4.02
C PRO A 137 9.60 -12.01 -4.91
N GLY A 138 10.00 -11.31 -5.97
CA GLY A 138 11.05 -11.75 -6.88
C GLY A 138 10.59 -12.61 -8.06
N ASP A 139 9.28 -12.82 -8.24
CA ASP A 139 8.74 -13.43 -9.46
C ASP A 139 9.04 -12.52 -10.68
N PRO A 140 9.80 -12.97 -11.70
CA PRO A 140 10.12 -12.16 -12.87
C PRO A 140 8.98 -12.05 -13.88
N THR A 141 7.87 -12.78 -13.67
CA THR A 141 6.75 -12.84 -14.62
C THR A 141 5.64 -11.84 -14.29
N VAL A 142 5.68 -11.22 -13.11
CA VAL A 142 4.71 -10.21 -12.69
C VAL A 142 5.19 -8.79 -13.06
N PRO A 143 4.29 -7.87 -13.44
CA PRO A 143 4.66 -6.48 -13.67
C PRO A 143 5.13 -5.83 -12.36
N THR A 144 6.23 -5.08 -12.44
CA THR A 144 6.73 -4.25 -11.34
C THR A 144 6.09 -2.86 -11.37
N TYR A 145 6.13 -2.11 -10.26
CA TYR A 145 5.67 -0.72 -10.27
C TYR A 145 6.38 0.13 -11.34
N ALA A 146 7.68 -0.12 -11.57
CA ALA A 146 8.47 0.55 -12.61
C ALA A 146 7.89 0.36 -14.02
N THR A 147 7.29 -0.80 -14.33
CA THR A 147 6.70 -1.06 -15.66
C THR A 147 5.52 -0.17 -16.00
N PHE A 148 4.85 0.43 -15.00
CA PHE A 148 3.70 1.32 -15.21
C PHE A 148 4.10 2.76 -15.53
N LYS A 149 5.33 3.19 -15.24
CA LYS A 149 5.79 4.57 -15.47
C LYS A 149 5.56 5.06 -16.92
N PRO A 150 5.96 4.33 -17.97
CA PRO A 150 5.70 4.78 -19.34
C PRO A 150 4.21 4.78 -19.71
N LEU A 151 3.36 4.02 -19.01
CA LEU A 151 1.93 3.92 -19.28
C LEU A 151 1.13 5.11 -18.74
N GLN A 152 1.64 5.84 -17.76
CA GLN A 152 0.95 7.02 -17.22
C GLN A 152 0.76 8.13 -18.26
N ALA A 153 1.66 8.23 -19.24
CA ALA A 153 1.59 9.21 -20.33
C ALA A 153 0.94 8.66 -21.61
N ALA A 154 0.59 7.38 -21.65
CA ALA A 154 0.01 6.76 -22.83
C ALA A 154 -1.43 7.27 -23.04
N ALA A 155 -1.76 7.62 -24.29
CA ALA A 155 -3.14 7.94 -24.64
C ALA A 155 -4.02 6.69 -24.44
N PRO A 156 -5.24 6.83 -23.89
CA PRO A 156 -6.14 5.70 -23.73
C PRO A 156 -6.48 5.14 -25.11
N ASP A 157 -6.19 3.86 -25.31
CA ASP A 157 -6.52 3.15 -26.54
C ASP A 157 -7.93 2.54 -26.43
N TRP A 158 -8.87 3.04 -27.22
CA TRP A 158 -10.30 2.74 -27.12
C TRP A 158 -10.71 1.45 -27.86
N ILE A 159 -9.82 0.48 -28.07
CA ILE A 159 -10.08 -0.72 -28.89
C ILE A 159 -10.87 -1.82 -28.14
N GLY A 160 -11.83 -1.41 -27.31
CA GLY A 160 -12.81 -2.27 -26.64
C GLY A 160 -14.27 -1.82 -26.86
N TYR A 161 -14.54 -0.97 -27.84
CA TYR A 161 -15.85 -0.35 -28.03
C TYR A 161 -16.82 -1.26 -28.82
N HIS A 162 -17.85 -1.78 -28.14
CA HIS A 162 -19.05 -2.34 -28.80
C HIS A 162 -19.79 -1.20 -29.55
N PRO A 163 -20.24 -1.35 -30.80
CA PRO A 163 -20.68 -0.23 -31.65
C PRO A 163 -21.91 0.58 -31.17
N ASP A 164 -22.57 0.16 -30.09
CA ASP A 164 -23.96 0.57 -29.80
C ASP A 164 -24.07 1.58 -28.64
N ALA A 165 -22.96 1.97 -28.01
CA ALA A 165 -22.98 2.86 -26.85
C ALA A 165 -23.11 4.36 -27.19
N ARG A 166 -23.25 4.74 -28.47
CA ARG A 166 -23.30 6.15 -28.91
C ARG A 166 -24.60 6.90 -28.57
N SER A 167 -25.63 6.25 -28.04
CA SER A 167 -26.93 6.88 -27.75
C SER A 167 -27.17 7.22 -26.27
N ARG A 168 -26.27 6.88 -25.33
CA ARG A 168 -26.48 7.15 -23.89
C ARG A 168 -25.59 8.24 -23.28
N TRP A 169 -24.53 8.66 -23.97
CA TRP A 169 -23.58 9.64 -23.42
C TRP A 169 -23.94 11.11 -23.64
N THR A 170 -24.87 11.43 -24.54
CA THR A 170 -25.48 12.76 -24.60
C THR A 170 -26.41 13.06 -23.43
N HIS A 171 -26.84 12.05 -22.67
CA HIS A 171 -27.74 12.23 -21.53
C HIS A 171 -27.02 12.83 -20.32
N TRP A 172 -25.82 12.33 -19.98
CA TRP A 172 -25.08 12.80 -18.80
C TRP A 172 -24.52 14.22 -18.95
N VAL A 173 -24.01 14.57 -20.14
CA VAL A 173 -23.55 15.95 -20.42
C VAL A 173 -24.74 16.93 -20.45
N ARG A 174 -25.92 16.51 -20.93
CA ARG A 174 -27.15 17.32 -20.84
C ARG A 174 -27.69 17.44 -19.42
N CYS A 175 -27.56 16.41 -18.57
CA CYS A 175 -28.00 16.49 -17.17
C CYS A 175 -27.19 17.50 -16.35
N ARG A 176 -25.89 17.67 -16.63
CA ARG A 176 -25.07 18.70 -15.95
C ARG A 176 -25.37 20.12 -16.44
N ALA A 177 -25.68 20.29 -17.73
CA ALA A 177 -25.99 21.60 -18.32
C ALA A 177 -27.41 22.11 -18.03
N ARG A 178 -28.28 21.29 -17.43
CA ARG A 178 -29.67 21.67 -17.07
C ARG A 178 -29.85 21.90 -15.55
N TRP A 179 -28.77 21.79 -14.79
CA TRP A 179 -28.68 22.07 -13.35
C TRP A 179 -27.83 23.33 -13.04
N LEU A 180 -27.56 24.13 -14.05
CA LEU A 180 -27.20 25.55 -13.99
C LEU A 180 -28.31 26.33 -14.74
#